data_AF-A0A7K4H307-F1
#
_entry.id   AF-A0A7K4H307-F1
#
_cell.length_a   1.000
_cell.length_b   1.000
_cell.length_c   1.000
_cell.angle_alpha   90.00
_cell.angle_beta   90.00
_cell.angle_gamma   90.00
#
_symmetry.space_group_name_H-M   'P 1'
#
loop_
_entity.id
_entity.type
_entity.pdbx_description
1 polymer ?
#
loop_
_entity_poly.entity_id
_entity_poly.type
_entity_poly.pdbx_seq_one_letter_code
_entity_poly.pdbx_strand_id
1 'polypeptide(L)'
;MTVHGNQYLLPFFIRKDSRPLSIQGNDELSLAFYLLTKDLGKNKKIISFSRLLWPILSIQGVISTHVMLDGLNIFNNKGRYSNPPRQPLIGHILRNIENRTKIGLLKTIIDILTYKDKEAEEIGEGEESEFHTLKIDGLINPVFLQSLIKIIPLIEYKPISDYTVLDSSISTEIALNISEEYRHIINTMKGNALRWKNQIELINKEVSKWLIDLNVQLKDMNSRYSSQIIKTSSSIDTLQVDEKTKIEQDKIDQWSVNEKKKIIENITTLFKTSERHLEEIINKNKFFTSGDSLKSRVFKDIIPRFENQFLYLKDEGKKFLNSLENLNQKFNEMKERGVHIDIEARQKLEQIKDSLSLKLKDRNKQLSEVESEKEAQISELDNLKSQIEDLMANIKRTIKNKRNTCLQEAQKLTEWSLNDNQSDLFSRPIQWIYMPIYAMFIEDEDKMEEYMNIIFPGYILNDPDAIYENISDAFISLKNIVNERVETNMAMRSNFEFSCERKNIIKDPNLKKRVQLGISKLREKMLLNDNIERIIRENLNLIS
;
A
#
# COMPACT_ATOMS: atom_id res chain seq x y z
N MET A 1 -28.54 19.03 45.12
CA MET A 1 -29.77 19.74 44.67
C MET A 1 -30.97 18.90 45.04
N THR A 2 -32.05 19.47 45.61
CA THR A 2 -33.31 18.73 45.75
C THR A 2 -34.08 18.78 44.44
N VAL A 3 -34.04 17.68 43.70
CA VAL A 3 -34.84 17.52 42.48
C VAL A 3 -36.31 17.37 42.90
N HIS A 4 -37.15 18.34 42.53
CA HIS A 4 -38.59 18.34 42.82
C HIS A 4 -39.38 18.10 41.53
N GLY A 5 -40.49 17.37 41.63
CA GLY A 5 -41.40 17.08 40.50
C GLY A 5 -41.23 15.68 39.91
N ASN A 6 -41.96 15.43 38.81
CA ASN A 6 -41.87 14.18 38.08
C ASN A 6 -40.54 14.10 37.32
N GLN A 7 -39.98 12.90 37.25
CA GLN A 7 -38.75 12.62 36.52
C GLN A 7 -38.95 11.36 35.66
N TYR A 8 -38.12 11.21 34.63
CA TYR A 8 -38.08 9.99 33.83
C TYR A 8 -37.41 8.88 34.64
N LEU A 9 -38.19 7.88 35.02
CA LEU A 9 -37.79 6.77 35.84
C LEU A 9 -37.80 5.47 35.03
N LEU A 10 -36.72 4.71 35.10
CA LEU A 10 -36.72 3.33 34.61
C LEU A 10 -37.57 2.46 35.55
N PRO A 11 -38.28 1.44 35.04
CA PRO A 11 -38.96 0.47 35.91
C PRO A 11 -37.94 -0.35 36.70
N PHE A 12 -38.23 -0.61 37.97
CA PHE A 12 -37.37 -1.45 38.81
C PHE A 12 -37.56 -2.94 38.50
N PHE A 13 -38.81 -3.41 38.46
CA PHE A 13 -39.10 -4.79 38.09
C PHE A 13 -39.86 -4.86 36.78
N ILE A 14 -39.41 -5.75 35.89
CA ILE A 14 -39.93 -5.95 34.54
C ILE A 14 -40.38 -7.40 34.43
N ARG A 15 -41.54 -7.70 33.84
CA ARG A 15 -41.86 -9.11 33.54
C ARG A 15 -41.24 -9.54 32.22
N LYS A 16 -40.71 -10.76 32.20
CA LYS A 16 -40.17 -11.39 30.97
C LYS A 16 -41.29 -11.71 29.97
N ASP A 17 -42.52 -11.93 30.46
CA ASP A 17 -43.72 -12.21 29.66
C ASP A 17 -44.57 -10.96 29.40
N SER A 18 -45.21 -10.88 28.24
CA SER A 18 -45.97 -9.74 27.69
C SER A 18 -47.28 -9.36 28.40
N ARG A 19 -47.56 -9.87 29.61
CA ARG A 19 -48.78 -9.53 30.38
C ARG A 19 -48.47 -8.52 31.50
N PRO A 20 -49.32 -7.50 31.70
CA PRO A 20 -49.09 -6.47 32.71
C PRO A 20 -49.46 -7.02 34.09
N LEU A 21 -48.48 -7.57 34.81
CA LEU A 21 -48.53 -7.53 36.26
C LEU A 21 -47.57 -6.41 36.70
N SER A 22 -48.12 -5.27 37.11
CA SER A 22 -47.32 -4.18 37.67
C SER A 22 -46.97 -4.50 39.11
N ILE A 23 -45.70 -4.80 39.41
CA ILE A 23 -45.21 -4.80 40.79
C ILE A 23 -44.84 -3.36 41.12
N GLN A 24 -45.60 -2.73 42.02
CA GLN A 24 -45.46 -1.31 42.35
C GLN A 24 -45.88 -1.00 43.80
N GLY A 25 -45.04 -0.22 44.48
CA GLY A 25 -45.32 0.22 45.84
C GLY A 25 -44.98 -0.85 46.88
N ASN A 26 -45.99 -1.37 47.59
CA ASN A 26 -45.76 -2.25 48.74
C ASN A 26 -45.29 -3.67 48.37
N ASP A 27 -45.74 -4.22 47.24
CA ASP A 27 -45.27 -5.52 46.74
C ASP A 27 -43.84 -5.42 46.17
N GLU A 28 -43.51 -4.32 45.50
CA GLU A 28 -42.14 -4.00 45.06
C GLU A 28 -41.18 -3.92 46.25
N LEU A 29 -41.57 -3.17 47.29
CA LEU A 29 -40.80 -3.02 48.52
C LEU A 29 -40.57 -4.37 49.21
N SER A 30 -41.59 -5.21 49.28
CA SER A 30 -41.52 -6.52 49.95
C SER A 30 -40.62 -7.49 49.19
N LEU A 31 -40.70 -7.50 47.86
CA LEU A 31 -39.83 -8.32 47.03
C LEU A 31 -38.38 -7.84 47.08
N ALA A 32 -38.14 -6.52 47.02
CA ALA A 32 -36.81 -5.94 47.17
C ALA A 32 -36.20 -6.27 48.56
N PHE A 33 -36.99 -6.18 49.63
CA PHE A 33 -36.58 -6.55 50.97
C PHE A 33 -36.20 -8.04 51.07
N TYR A 34 -37.03 -8.94 50.49
CA TYR A 34 -36.69 -10.36 50.41
C TYR A 34 -35.35 -10.59 49.71
N LEU A 35 -35.17 -10.02 48.52
CA LEU A 35 -33.97 -10.23 47.71
C LEU A 35 -32.70 -9.69 48.38
N LEU A 36 -32.80 -8.63 49.19
CA LEU A 36 -31.68 -8.07 49.96
C LEU A 36 -31.34 -8.91 51.20
N THR A 37 -32.32 -9.60 51.76
CA THR A 37 -32.20 -10.26 53.07
C THR A 37 -32.16 -11.79 53.02
N LYS A 38 -32.50 -12.42 51.89
CA LYS A 38 -32.63 -13.88 51.75
C LYS A 38 -31.38 -14.68 52.15
N ASP A 39 -30.19 -14.08 52.00
CA ASP A 39 -28.90 -14.72 52.29
C ASP A 39 -28.28 -14.20 53.61
N LEU A 40 -29.03 -13.45 54.44
CA LEU A 40 -28.53 -12.92 55.70
C LEU A 40 -28.51 -13.97 56.82
N GLY A 41 -27.38 -14.03 57.53
CA GLY A 41 -27.25 -14.79 58.77
C GLY A 41 -27.90 -14.09 59.96
N LYS A 42 -28.09 -14.83 61.06
CA LYS A 42 -28.70 -14.30 62.31
C LYS A 42 -27.83 -13.28 63.05
N ASN A 43 -26.54 -13.23 62.75
CA ASN A 43 -25.51 -12.33 63.30
C ASN A 43 -25.35 -11.03 62.49
N LYS A 44 -26.27 -10.76 61.56
CA LYS A 44 -26.25 -9.56 60.72
C LYS A 44 -27.34 -8.59 61.17
N LYS A 45 -26.98 -7.32 61.33
CA LYS A 45 -27.91 -6.25 61.69
C LYS A 45 -28.09 -5.28 60.54
N ILE A 46 -29.33 -4.87 60.26
CA ILE A 46 -29.63 -3.93 59.18
C ILE A 46 -29.54 -2.50 59.72
N ILE A 47 -28.58 -1.70 59.24
CA ILE A 47 -28.37 -0.32 59.69
C ILE A 47 -29.31 0.63 58.94
N SER A 48 -29.33 0.52 57.61
CA SER A 48 -30.15 1.37 56.76
C SER A 48 -30.67 0.61 55.54
N PHE A 49 -31.86 0.98 55.10
CA PHE A 49 -32.50 0.43 53.90
C PHE A 49 -33.22 1.56 53.19
N SER A 50 -32.91 1.79 51.91
CA SER A 50 -33.53 2.88 51.15
C SER A 50 -33.71 2.55 49.68
N ARG A 51 -34.59 3.33 49.05
CA ARG A 51 -34.81 3.34 47.61
C ARG A 51 -34.08 4.56 47.03
N LEU A 52 -33.05 4.30 46.25
CA LEU A 52 -32.21 5.34 45.67
C LEU A 52 -32.45 5.48 44.17
N LEU A 53 -32.07 6.63 43.62
CA LEU A 53 -32.07 6.92 42.20
C LEU A 53 -30.64 7.15 41.74
N TRP A 54 -30.23 6.32 40.78
CA TRP A 54 -28.98 6.47 40.09
C TRP A 54 -29.16 7.41 38.89
N PRO A 55 -28.45 8.55 38.86
CA PRO A 55 -28.58 9.53 37.78
C PRO A 55 -27.84 9.08 36.52
N ILE A 56 -28.56 8.96 35.41
CA ILE A 56 -28.02 8.74 34.06
C ILE A 56 -28.42 9.93 33.20
N LEU A 57 -27.47 10.50 32.48
CA LEU A 57 -27.73 11.62 31.59
C LEU A 57 -27.71 11.17 30.13
N SER A 58 -28.79 11.43 29.41
CA SER A 58 -28.82 11.38 27.95
C SER A 58 -28.45 12.75 27.40
N ILE A 59 -27.43 12.83 26.55
CA ILE A 59 -27.00 14.07 25.91
C ILE A 59 -26.73 13.83 24.43
N GLN A 60 -27.09 14.80 23.59
CA GLN A 60 -26.86 14.72 22.15
C GLN A 60 -25.36 14.48 21.84
N GLY A 61 -25.10 13.46 21.03
CA GLY A 61 -23.77 13.07 20.54
C GLY A 61 -23.51 13.59 19.13
N VAL A 62 -23.09 12.69 18.24
CA VAL A 62 -22.95 12.97 16.79
C VAL A 62 -24.35 13.05 16.15
N ILE A 63 -24.43 13.48 14.89
CA ILE A 63 -25.68 13.60 14.11
C ILE A 63 -26.60 12.39 14.35
N SER A 64 -27.80 12.65 14.86
CA SER A 64 -28.86 11.67 15.12
C SER A 64 -28.48 10.58 16.14
N THR A 65 -27.66 10.92 17.13
CA THR A 65 -27.30 10.03 18.24
C THR A 65 -27.32 10.74 19.59
N HIS A 66 -27.59 9.98 20.66
CA HIS A 66 -27.41 10.40 22.06
C HIS A 66 -26.37 9.54 22.76
N VAL A 67 -25.51 10.18 23.53
CA VAL A 67 -24.56 9.56 24.45
C VAL A 67 -25.21 9.43 25.83
N MET A 68 -25.00 8.29 26.48
CA MET A 68 -25.44 8.07 27.86
C MET A 68 -24.24 8.21 28.80
N LEU A 69 -24.36 9.11 29.77
CA LEU A 69 -23.35 9.36 30.80
C LEU A 69 -23.85 8.88 32.16
N ASP A 70 -23.02 8.13 32.85
CA ASP A 70 -23.21 7.74 34.23
C ASP A 70 -22.83 8.88 35.18
N GLY A 71 -23.81 9.44 35.90
CA GLY A 71 -23.61 10.54 36.82
C GLY A 71 -22.70 10.22 38.00
N LEU A 72 -22.52 8.95 38.36
CA LEU A 72 -21.59 8.52 39.42
C LEU A 72 -20.15 8.30 38.93
N ASN A 73 -19.92 8.45 37.62
CA ASN A 73 -18.60 8.31 36.99
C ASN A 73 -17.92 6.94 37.24
N ILE A 74 -18.72 5.86 37.22
CA ILE A 74 -18.23 4.49 37.31
C ILE A 74 -17.74 4.03 35.95
N PHE A 75 -18.58 4.18 34.95
CA PHE A 75 -18.21 3.90 33.58
C PHE A 75 -17.32 5.00 33.03
N ASN A 76 -16.27 4.60 32.31
CA ASN A 76 -15.33 5.49 31.67
C ASN A 76 -14.80 4.80 30.42
N ASN A 77 -14.63 5.55 29.33
CA ASN A 77 -13.94 5.03 28.17
C ASN A 77 -12.47 5.46 28.23
N LYS A 78 -11.57 4.49 28.37
CA LYS A 78 -10.12 4.69 28.32
C LYS A 78 -9.56 3.90 27.17
N GLY A 79 -8.76 4.54 26.33
CA GLY A 79 -8.20 3.91 25.14
C GLY A 79 -7.15 4.78 24.47
N ARG A 80 -6.96 4.56 23.17
CA ARG A 80 -6.06 5.33 22.32
C ARG A 80 -6.64 5.44 20.91
N TYR A 81 -6.26 6.48 20.17
CA TYR A 81 -6.65 6.62 18.76
C TYR A 81 -5.50 7.16 17.90
N SER A 82 -5.56 6.84 16.61
CA SER A 82 -4.43 7.03 15.68
C SER A 82 -4.14 8.50 15.37
N ASN A 83 -2.84 8.84 15.35
CA ASN A 83 -2.33 10.17 14.99
C ASN A 83 -2.53 10.51 13.49
N PRO A 84 -2.60 11.81 13.15
CA PRO A 84 -2.52 12.24 11.75
C PRO A 84 -1.14 11.91 11.16
N PRO A 85 -1.03 11.81 9.82
CA PRO A 85 0.27 11.70 9.18
C PRO A 85 1.11 12.96 9.44
N ARG A 86 2.43 12.78 9.54
CA ARG A 86 3.43 13.87 9.63
C ARG A 86 3.61 14.59 8.27
N GLN A 87 2.52 15.16 7.77
CA GLN A 87 2.41 15.76 6.44
C GLN A 87 3.45 16.86 6.16
N PRO A 88 3.78 17.78 7.10
CA PRO A 88 4.82 18.79 6.87
C PRO A 88 6.19 18.17 6.62
N LEU A 89 6.60 17.19 7.43
CA LEU A 89 7.88 16.49 7.31
C LEU A 89 8.01 15.78 5.95
N ILE A 90 6.96 15.08 5.52
CA ILE A 90 6.95 14.45 4.20
C ILE A 90 7.00 15.50 3.08
N GLY A 91 6.31 16.63 3.25
CA GLY A 91 6.38 17.76 2.32
C GLY A 91 7.80 18.33 2.19
N HIS A 92 8.54 18.48 3.29
CA HIS A 92 9.93 18.91 3.28
C HIS A 92 10.85 17.92 2.57
N ILE A 93 10.69 16.62 2.83
CA ILE A 93 11.48 15.56 2.18
C ILE A 93 11.22 15.52 0.67
N LEU A 94 9.97 15.71 0.24
CA LEU A 94 9.64 15.77 -1.18
C LEU A 94 10.19 17.01 -1.90
N ARG A 95 10.48 18.11 -1.17
CA ARG A 95 11.04 19.36 -1.73
C ARG A 95 12.57 19.38 -1.73
N ASN A 96 13.22 18.83 -0.70
CA ASN A 96 14.68 18.79 -0.58
C ASN A 96 15.28 17.55 -1.29
N ILE A 97 15.20 17.53 -2.62
CA ILE A 97 15.72 16.43 -3.46
C ILE A 97 17.26 16.46 -3.56
N GLU A 98 17.90 17.58 -3.22
CA GLU A 98 19.29 17.89 -3.59
C GLU A 98 20.35 16.94 -3.02
N ASN A 99 20.06 16.16 -1.96
CA ASN A 99 21.05 15.31 -1.29
C ASN A 99 20.71 13.80 -1.21
N ARG A 100 19.61 13.32 -1.82
CA ARG A 100 19.20 11.90 -1.69
C ARG A 100 18.68 11.31 -3.00
N THR A 101 18.91 10.01 -3.20
CA THR A 101 18.33 9.26 -4.32
C THR A 101 16.81 9.15 -4.17
N LYS A 102 16.07 9.10 -5.29
CA LYS A 102 14.60 8.94 -5.31
C LYS A 102 14.12 7.76 -4.46
N ILE A 103 14.84 6.64 -4.51
CA ILE A 103 14.59 5.43 -3.71
C ILE A 103 14.83 5.71 -2.21
N GLY A 104 15.92 6.40 -1.85
CA GLY A 104 16.20 6.76 -0.46
C GLY A 104 15.15 7.67 0.15
N LEU A 105 14.62 8.62 -0.63
CA LEU A 105 13.50 9.48 -0.23
C LEU A 105 12.24 8.65 0.08
N LEU A 106 11.86 7.73 -0.81
CA LEU A 106 10.68 6.88 -0.61
C LEU A 106 10.82 5.95 0.61
N LYS A 107 12.02 5.41 0.87
CA LYS A 107 12.29 4.63 2.09
C LYS A 107 12.12 5.48 3.36
N THR A 108 12.69 6.69 3.37
CA THR A 108 12.52 7.64 4.49
C THR A 108 11.04 7.96 4.73
N ILE A 109 10.27 8.15 3.65
CA ILE A 109 8.82 8.39 3.74
C ILE A 109 8.10 7.19 4.37
N ILE A 110 8.47 5.95 4.01
CA ILE A 110 7.91 4.75 4.64
C ILE A 110 8.21 4.73 6.15
N ASP A 111 9.44 5.05 6.55
CA ASP A 111 9.85 5.05 7.96
C ASP A 111 9.05 6.08 8.78
N ILE A 112 8.81 7.27 8.21
CA ILE A 112 7.99 8.32 8.83
C ILE A 112 6.52 7.90 8.91
N LEU A 113 5.96 7.32 7.84
CA LEU A 113 4.56 6.86 7.80
C LEU A 113 4.31 5.69 8.77
N THR A 114 5.37 4.94 9.12
CA THR A 114 5.33 3.84 10.08
C THR A 114 5.79 4.22 11.47
N TYR A 115 6.07 5.51 11.73
CA TYR A 115 6.52 6.03 13.01
C TYR A 115 7.76 5.32 13.57
N LYS A 116 8.64 4.82 12.70
CA LYS A 116 9.91 4.16 13.10
C LYS A 116 11.09 5.14 13.19
N ASP A 117 10.88 6.38 12.75
CA ASP A 117 11.88 7.43 12.72
C ASP A 117 11.97 8.11 14.09
N LYS A 118 13.09 7.85 14.79
CA LYS A 118 13.41 8.40 16.12
C LYS A 118 13.69 9.91 16.11
N GLU A 119 14.22 10.46 15.02
CA GLU A 119 14.48 11.91 14.92
C GLU A 119 13.16 12.68 14.80
N ALA A 120 12.18 12.09 14.12
CA ALA A 120 10.84 12.67 14.02
C ALA A 120 9.99 12.46 15.28
N GLU A 121 10.39 11.59 16.22
CA GLU A 121 9.81 11.50 17.57
C GLU A 121 10.18 12.72 18.43
N GLU A 122 11.42 13.21 18.38
CA GLU A 122 11.87 14.36 19.20
C GLU A 122 11.16 15.69 18.85
N ILE A 123 10.59 15.80 17.65
CA ILE A 123 9.86 17.00 17.18
C ILE A 123 8.37 16.95 17.60
N GLY A 124 7.85 15.78 18.01
CA GLY A 124 6.46 15.62 18.46
C GLY A 124 6.31 15.82 19.96
N GLU A 125 5.62 16.87 20.39
CA GLU A 125 5.24 17.07 21.79
C GLU A 125 4.29 15.95 22.27
N GLY A 126 4.79 15.05 23.11
CA GLY A 126 4.01 14.27 24.09
C GLY A 126 3.08 13.17 23.55
N GLU A 127 3.10 12.03 24.24
CA GLU A 127 2.34 10.79 23.99
C GLU A 127 2.87 9.91 22.83
N GLU A 128 2.79 8.59 23.01
CA GLU A 128 3.38 7.56 22.13
C GLU A 128 3.22 7.94 20.65
N SER A 129 4.32 7.97 19.89
CA SER A 129 4.45 8.64 18.59
C SER A 129 3.29 8.45 17.59
N GLU A 130 2.61 7.30 17.68
CA GLU A 130 1.56 6.83 16.78
C GLU A 130 0.13 7.10 17.28
N PHE A 131 -0.10 7.32 18.58
CA PHE A 131 -1.44 7.38 19.18
C PHE A 131 -1.62 8.51 20.20
N HIS A 132 -2.81 9.11 20.23
CA HIS A 132 -3.27 9.97 21.34
C HIS A 132 -3.98 9.12 22.40
N THR A 133 -3.89 9.53 23.67
CA THR A 133 -4.69 8.95 24.74
C THR A 133 -6.16 9.37 24.61
N LEU A 134 -7.06 8.40 24.81
CA LEU A 134 -8.51 8.61 24.84
C LEU A 134 -8.98 8.45 26.27
N LYS A 135 -9.63 9.47 26.84
CA LYS A 135 -10.31 9.36 28.12
C LYS A 135 -11.61 10.17 28.08
N ILE A 136 -12.75 9.49 28.14
CA ILE A 136 -14.07 10.13 28.22
C ILE A 136 -14.73 9.66 29.52
N ASP A 137 -14.84 10.58 30.47
CA ASP A 137 -15.38 10.30 31.80
C ASP A 137 -16.90 10.08 31.75
N GLY A 138 -17.42 9.17 32.58
CA GLY A 138 -18.84 8.86 32.68
C GLY A 138 -19.43 8.08 31.50
N LEU A 139 -18.69 7.84 30.41
CA LEU A 139 -19.24 7.24 29.20
C LEU A 139 -19.65 5.77 29.42
N ILE A 140 -20.94 5.47 29.27
CA ILE A 140 -21.47 4.11 29.47
C ILE A 140 -21.02 3.18 28.34
N ASN A 141 -20.50 2.00 28.71
CA ASN A 141 -19.99 1.04 27.74
C ASN A 141 -21.10 0.38 26.89
N PRO A 142 -20.77 -0.09 25.66
CA PRO A 142 -21.79 -0.61 24.74
C PRO A 142 -22.53 -1.83 25.27
N VAL A 143 -21.87 -2.66 26.09
CA VAL A 143 -22.47 -3.87 26.69
C VAL A 143 -23.58 -3.50 27.68
N PHE A 144 -23.32 -2.52 28.55
CA PHE A 144 -24.33 -2.01 29.49
C PHE A 144 -25.39 -1.19 28.74
N LEU A 145 -24.99 -0.41 27.73
CA LEU A 145 -25.90 0.36 26.89
C LEU A 145 -26.94 -0.54 26.20
N GLN A 146 -26.53 -1.68 25.64
CA GLN A 146 -27.44 -2.68 25.08
C GLN A 146 -28.46 -3.21 26.10
N SER A 147 -28.08 -3.26 27.37
CA SER A 147 -28.97 -3.66 28.46
C SER A 147 -29.98 -2.55 28.79
N LEU A 148 -29.54 -1.29 28.82
CA LEU A 148 -30.40 -0.12 29.00
C LEU A 148 -31.42 0.04 27.85
N ILE A 149 -31.03 -0.25 26.59
CA ILE A 149 -31.93 -0.19 25.42
C ILE A 149 -33.19 -1.06 25.62
N LYS A 150 -33.07 -2.20 26.33
CA LYS A 150 -34.23 -3.08 26.61
C LYS A 150 -35.26 -2.45 27.56
N ILE A 151 -34.84 -1.46 28.35
CA ILE A 151 -35.61 -0.90 29.47
C ILE A 151 -36.05 0.54 29.19
N ILE A 152 -35.26 1.30 28.42
CA ILE A 152 -35.55 2.68 28.02
C ILE A 152 -36.97 2.85 27.45
N PRO A 153 -37.49 1.95 26.59
CA PRO A 153 -38.86 2.05 26.09
C PRO A 153 -39.95 1.96 27.16
N LEU A 154 -39.61 1.47 28.35
CA LEU A 154 -40.53 1.29 29.48
C LEU A 154 -40.44 2.43 30.51
N ILE A 155 -39.68 3.50 30.22
CA ILE A 155 -39.53 4.66 31.10
C ILE A 155 -40.89 5.32 31.36
N GLU A 156 -41.13 5.71 32.60
CA GLU A 156 -42.33 6.43 33.01
C GLU A 156 -41.97 7.79 33.64
N TYR A 157 -42.77 8.81 33.38
CA TYR A 157 -42.61 10.13 33.99
C TYR A 157 -43.39 10.21 35.31
N LYS A 158 -42.71 9.94 36.44
CA LYS A 158 -43.34 9.74 37.76
C LYS A 158 -42.71 10.60 38.86
N PRO A 159 -43.44 10.93 39.93
CA PRO A 159 -42.89 11.67 41.07
C PRO A 159 -41.83 10.84 41.78
N ILE A 160 -40.75 11.50 42.21
CA ILE A 160 -39.65 10.89 42.95
C ILE A 160 -39.74 11.09 44.47
N SER A 161 -40.95 11.36 44.99
CA SER A 161 -41.19 11.66 46.42
C SER A 161 -40.68 10.58 47.36
N ASP A 162 -40.68 9.33 46.92
CA ASP A 162 -40.34 8.17 47.74
C ASP A 162 -38.86 7.75 47.61
N TYR A 163 -38.07 8.52 46.86
CA TYR A 163 -36.68 8.17 46.53
C TYR A 163 -35.68 9.21 47.01
N THR A 164 -34.43 8.79 47.22
CA THR A 164 -33.28 9.70 47.34
C THR A 164 -32.42 9.62 46.08
N VAL A 165 -32.11 10.76 45.46
CA VAL A 165 -31.19 10.81 44.31
C VAL A 165 -29.75 10.78 44.83
N LEU A 166 -28.94 9.87 44.29
CA LEU A 166 -27.50 9.84 44.57
C LEU A 166 -26.84 11.10 43.99
N ASP A 167 -25.89 11.67 44.70
CA ASP A 167 -25.21 12.89 44.24
C ASP A 167 -24.38 12.58 42.98
N SER A 168 -24.71 13.28 41.89
CA SER A 168 -24.02 13.15 40.62
C SER A 168 -22.69 13.91 40.66
N SER A 169 -21.61 13.23 40.30
CA SER A 169 -20.30 13.84 40.03
C SER A 169 -20.28 14.63 38.71
N ILE A 170 -21.20 14.31 37.79
CA ILE A 170 -21.35 14.98 36.50
C ILE A 170 -22.49 15.98 36.59
N SER A 171 -22.17 17.27 36.45
CA SER A 171 -23.17 18.32 36.27
C SER A 171 -23.58 18.43 34.80
N THR A 172 -24.69 19.13 34.51
CA THR A 172 -25.10 19.40 33.12
C THR A 172 -24.02 20.13 32.32
N GLU A 173 -23.27 21.04 32.95
CA GLU A 173 -22.16 21.77 32.32
C GLU A 173 -20.98 20.85 32.00
N ILE A 174 -20.60 19.98 32.94
CA ILE A 174 -19.54 18.99 32.72
C ILE A 174 -19.94 18.03 31.61
N ALA A 175 -21.21 17.60 31.58
CA ALA A 175 -21.72 16.73 30.53
C ALA A 175 -21.70 17.38 29.13
N LEU A 176 -22.00 18.68 29.04
CA LEU A 176 -21.88 19.43 27.79
C LEU A 176 -20.45 19.40 27.27
N ASN A 177 -19.47 19.65 28.14
CA ASN A 177 -18.04 19.56 27.79
C ASN A 177 -17.68 18.15 27.33
N ILE A 178 -18.14 17.10 28.05
CA ILE A 178 -17.91 15.69 27.67
C ILE A 178 -18.52 15.38 26.28
N SER A 179 -19.72 15.87 25.99
CA SER A 179 -20.37 15.68 24.67
C SER A 179 -19.61 16.41 23.56
N GLU A 180 -19.12 17.62 23.81
CA GLU A 180 -18.29 18.36 22.87
C GLU A 180 -16.95 17.65 22.62
N GLU A 181 -16.30 17.17 23.68
CA GLU A 181 -15.07 16.40 23.59
C GLU A 181 -15.28 15.11 22.79
N TYR A 182 -16.35 14.35 23.09
CA TYR A 182 -16.74 13.15 22.35
C TYR A 182 -16.91 13.44 20.85
N ARG A 183 -17.64 14.50 20.49
CA ARG A 183 -17.83 14.93 19.10
C ARG A 183 -16.52 15.35 18.47
N HIS A 184 -15.69 16.10 19.19
CA HIS A 184 -14.40 16.58 18.72
C HIS A 184 -13.46 15.41 18.41
N ILE A 185 -13.36 14.42 19.28
CA ILE A 185 -12.55 13.22 19.08
C ILE A 185 -12.98 12.46 17.82
N ILE A 186 -14.28 12.21 17.64
CA ILE A 186 -14.79 11.54 16.43
C ILE A 186 -14.46 12.34 15.16
N ASN A 187 -14.65 13.67 15.21
CA ASN A 187 -14.31 14.54 14.09
C ASN A 187 -12.81 14.55 13.80
N THR A 188 -11.97 14.51 14.83
CA THR A 188 -10.52 14.41 14.72
C THR A 188 -10.10 13.09 14.08
N MET A 189 -10.69 11.95 14.48
CA MET A 189 -10.43 10.64 13.84
C MET A 189 -10.83 10.65 12.35
N LYS A 190 -12.01 11.18 12.01
CA LYS A 190 -12.46 11.35 10.61
C LYS A 190 -11.56 12.31 9.83
N GLY A 191 -11.12 13.40 10.46
CA GLY A 191 -10.18 14.37 9.90
C GLY A 191 -8.80 13.77 9.65
N ASN A 192 -8.29 12.94 10.57
CA ASN A 192 -7.04 12.20 10.41
C ASN A 192 -7.12 11.24 9.23
N ALA A 193 -8.25 10.52 9.06
CA ALA A 193 -8.48 9.68 7.90
C ALA A 193 -8.43 10.45 6.57
N LEU A 194 -8.97 11.69 6.54
CA LEU A 194 -8.88 12.57 5.38
C LEU A 194 -7.44 13.05 5.13
N ARG A 195 -6.69 13.44 6.17
CA ARG A 195 -5.28 13.82 6.06
C ARG A 195 -4.43 12.68 5.49
N TRP A 196 -4.66 11.45 5.95
CA TRP A 196 -4.04 10.25 5.36
C TRP A 196 -4.37 10.10 3.87
N LYS A 197 -5.63 10.31 3.46
CA LYS A 197 -5.99 10.30 2.03
C LYS A 197 -5.23 11.37 1.23
N ASN A 198 -5.19 12.61 1.73
CA ASN A 198 -4.50 13.72 1.06
C ASN A 198 -2.97 13.47 0.97
N GLN A 199 -2.40 12.73 1.93
CA GLN A 199 -0.98 12.35 1.89
C GLN A 199 -0.64 11.47 0.69
N ILE A 200 -1.55 10.56 0.28
CA ILE A 200 -1.37 9.77 -0.95
C ILE A 200 -1.29 10.70 -2.16
N GLU A 201 -2.18 11.69 -2.25
CA GLU A 201 -2.24 12.61 -3.39
C GLU A 201 -0.94 13.43 -3.51
N LEU A 202 -0.41 13.91 -2.38
CA LEU A 202 0.86 14.64 -2.34
C LEU A 202 2.05 13.80 -2.82
N ILE A 203 2.20 12.58 -2.30
CA ILE A 203 3.32 11.69 -2.70
C ILE A 203 3.14 11.27 -4.15
N ASN A 204 1.92 10.93 -4.57
CA ASN A 204 1.63 10.47 -5.93
C ASN A 204 1.90 11.56 -6.97
N LYS A 205 1.67 12.84 -6.64
CA LYS A 205 1.99 13.97 -7.53
C LYS A 205 3.48 14.03 -7.88
N GLU A 206 4.36 13.88 -6.91
CA GLU A 206 5.81 13.95 -7.15
C GLU A 206 6.35 12.66 -7.76
N VAL A 207 5.92 11.49 -7.27
CA VAL A 207 6.35 10.19 -7.82
C VAL A 207 5.90 10.03 -9.28
N SER A 208 4.71 10.51 -9.64
CA SER A 208 4.24 10.44 -11.03
C SER A 208 5.13 11.25 -11.98
N LYS A 209 5.63 12.42 -11.55
CA LYS A 209 6.61 13.18 -12.35
C LYS A 209 7.89 12.38 -12.55
N TRP A 210 8.41 11.76 -11.48
CA TRP A 210 9.62 10.95 -11.58
C TRP A 210 9.47 9.75 -12.52
N LEU A 211 8.31 9.10 -12.53
CA LEU A 211 8.01 8.00 -13.45
C LEU A 211 7.87 8.48 -14.90
N ILE A 212 7.28 9.66 -15.12
CA ILE A 212 7.21 10.28 -16.45
C ILE A 212 8.62 10.60 -16.95
N ASP A 213 9.47 11.22 -16.13
CA ASP A 213 10.85 11.54 -16.49
C ASP A 213 11.65 10.28 -16.85
N LEU A 214 11.51 9.20 -16.07
CA LEU A 214 12.15 7.91 -16.35
C LEU A 214 11.65 7.30 -17.68
N ASN A 215 10.34 7.38 -17.97
CA ASN A 215 9.80 6.91 -19.25
C ASN A 215 10.33 7.73 -20.44
N VAL A 216 10.50 9.04 -20.28
CA VAL A 216 11.12 9.90 -21.30
C VAL A 216 12.59 9.50 -21.51
N GLN A 217 13.36 9.33 -20.42
CA GLN A 217 14.75 8.88 -20.48
C GLN A 217 14.88 7.51 -21.18
N LEU A 218 14.01 6.55 -20.86
CA LEU A 218 13.95 5.25 -21.53
C LEU A 218 13.68 5.37 -23.03
N LYS A 219 12.77 6.26 -23.43
CA LYS A 219 12.44 6.49 -24.84
C LYS A 219 13.59 7.16 -25.60
N ASP A 220 14.22 8.15 -24.99
CA ASP A 220 15.36 8.87 -25.57
C ASP A 220 16.58 7.96 -25.70
N MET A 221 16.89 7.15 -24.68
CA MET A 221 17.94 6.14 -24.72
C MET A 221 17.68 5.11 -25.83
N ASN A 222 16.46 4.59 -25.91
CA ASN A 222 16.08 3.66 -26.97
C ASN A 222 16.25 4.29 -28.36
N SER A 223 15.83 5.54 -28.55
CA SER A 223 15.97 6.26 -29.82
C SER A 223 17.44 6.49 -30.17
N ARG A 224 18.25 6.92 -29.21
CA ARG A 224 19.69 7.16 -29.37
C ARG A 224 20.44 5.88 -29.76
N TYR A 225 20.27 4.81 -29.01
CA TYR A 225 20.91 3.54 -29.29
C TYR A 225 20.39 2.91 -30.59
N SER A 226 19.09 2.99 -30.88
CA SER A 226 18.55 2.50 -32.16
C SER A 226 19.13 3.28 -33.34
N SER A 227 19.29 4.60 -33.20
CA SER A 227 19.93 5.44 -34.23
C SER A 227 21.42 5.08 -34.40
N GLN A 228 22.12 4.77 -33.31
CA GLN A 228 23.51 4.33 -33.34
C GLN A 228 23.65 2.96 -34.00
N ILE A 229 22.77 2.00 -33.69
CA ILE A 229 22.71 0.69 -34.34
C ILE A 229 22.42 0.84 -35.84
N ILE A 230 21.50 1.72 -36.23
CA ILE A 230 21.21 2.00 -37.65
C ILE A 230 22.43 2.60 -38.37
N LYS A 231 23.15 3.55 -37.75
CA LYS A 231 24.38 4.10 -38.32
C LYS A 231 25.50 3.06 -38.44
N THR A 232 25.69 2.23 -37.41
CA THR A 232 26.72 1.18 -37.43
C THR A 232 26.35 0.08 -38.41
N SER A 233 25.06 -0.26 -38.54
CA SER A 233 24.59 -1.30 -39.46
C SER A 233 24.62 -0.89 -40.93
N SER A 234 24.41 0.39 -41.24
CA SER A 234 24.41 0.89 -42.62
C SER A 234 25.80 1.08 -43.23
N SER A 235 26.89 0.87 -42.47
CA SER A 235 28.26 1.16 -42.92
C SER A 235 28.78 0.18 -43.99
N ILE A 236 28.59 -1.13 -43.79
CA ILE A 236 28.96 -2.21 -44.73
C ILE A 236 28.06 -3.41 -44.45
N ASP A 237 27.19 -3.82 -45.38
CA ASP A 237 26.42 -5.06 -45.28
C ASP A 237 27.08 -6.24 -46.02
N THR A 238 26.77 -7.46 -45.63
CA THR A 238 27.15 -8.72 -46.29
C THR A 238 26.88 -8.69 -47.80
N LEU A 239 25.69 -8.21 -48.19
CA LEU A 239 25.33 -8.03 -49.60
C LEU A 239 26.21 -6.98 -50.30
N GLN A 240 26.55 -5.89 -49.61
CA GLN A 240 27.43 -4.86 -50.16
C GLN A 240 28.89 -5.32 -50.26
N VAL A 241 29.33 -6.20 -49.36
CA VAL A 241 30.64 -6.87 -49.47
C VAL A 241 30.66 -7.78 -50.69
N ASP A 242 29.63 -8.59 -50.89
CA ASP A 242 29.54 -9.48 -52.05
C ASP A 242 29.47 -8.70 -53.37
N GLU A 243 28.66 -7.65 -53.43
CA GLU A 243 28.57 -6.76 -54.60
C GLU A 243 29.89 -6.04 -54.89
N LYS A 244 30.53 -5.43 -53.88
CA LYS A 244 31.84 -4.78 -54.06
C LYS A 244 32.91 -5.79 -54.48
N THR A 245 32.88 -7.00 -53.92
CA THR A 245 33.81 -8.06 -54.30
C THR A 245 33.61 -8.48 -55.76
N LYS A 246 32.36 -8.59 -56.23
CA LYS A 246 32.06 -8.87 -57.65
C LYS A 246 32.50 -7.73 -58.58
N ILE A 247 32.21 -6.47 -58.23
CA ILE A 247 32.61 -5.31 -59.04
C ILE A 247 34.13 -5.21 -59.14
N GLU A 248 34.85 -5.41 -58.03
CA GLU A 248 36.31 -5.38 -58.03
C GLU A 248 36.92 -6.62 -58.73
N GLN A 249 36.29 -7.79 -58.62
CA GLN A 249 36.65 -8.97 -59.42
C GLN A 249 36.55 -8.65 -60.92
N ASP A 250 35.42 -8.08 -61.37
CA ASP A 250 35.21 -7.71 -62.77
C ASP A 250 36.25 -6.70 -63.26
N LYS A 251 36.60 -5.70 -62.44
CA LYS A 251 37.67 -4.73 -62.76
C LYS A 251 39.04 -5.37 -62.85
N ILE A 252 39.38 -6.27 -61.93
CA ILE A 252 40.64 -7.00 -61.93
C ILE A 252 40.73 -7.92 -63.15
N ASP A 253 39.63 -8.58 -63.51
CA ASP A 253 39.55 -9.45 -64.69
C ASP A 253 39.67 -8.63 -65.98
N GLN A 254 38.98 -7.49 -66.08
CA GLN A 254 39.13 -6.57 -67.21
C GLN A 254 40.56 -6.01 -67.32
N TRP A 255 41.17 -5.66 -66.19
CA TRP A 255 42.57 -5.21 -66.15
C TRP A 255 43.52 -6.32 -66.64
N SER A 256 43.37 -7.55 -66.14
CA SER A 256 44.17 -8.71 -66.54
C SER A 256 44.04 -8.99 -68.04
N VAL A 257 42.81 -8.97 -68.57
CA VAL A 257 42.55 -9.14 -70.00
C VAL A 257 43.18 -8.03 -70.82
N ASN A 258 43.09 -6.77 -70.39
CA ASN A 258 43.67 -5.64 -71.11
C ASN A 258 45.21 -5.68 -71.12
N GLU A 259 45.85 -6.03 -70.01
CA GLU A 259 47.31 -6.20 -69.97
C GLU A 259 47.78 -7.38 -70.83
N LYS A 260 47.05 -8.50 -70.83
CA LYS A 260 47.32 -9.62 -71.74
C LYS A 260 47.13 -9.25 -73.21
N LYS A 261 46.13 -8.42 -73.54
CA LYS A 261 45.96 -7.88 -74.90
C LYS A 261 47.15 -7.02 -75.32
N LYS A 262 47.66 -6.15 -74.44
CA LYS A 262 48.90 -5.39 -74.72
C LYS A 262 50.09 -6.30 -74.98
N ILE A 263 50.21 -7.42 -74.25
CA ILE A 263 51.24 -8.43 -74.52
C ILE A 263 51.06 -9.02 -75.92
N ILE A 264 49.84 -9.41 -76.30
CA ILE A 264 49.53 -9.95 -77.64
C ILE A 264 49.84 -8.93 -78.74
N GLU A 265 49.47 -7.66 -78.55
CA GLU A 265 49.78 -6.58 -79.50
C GLU A 265 51.30 -6.38 -79.64
N ASN A 266 52.04 -6.42 -78.53
CA ASN A 266 53.50 -6.36 -78.54
C ASN A 266 54.14 -7.55 -79.26
N ILE A 267 53.61 -8.77 -79.08
CA ILE A 267 54.05 -9.95 -79.84
C ILE A 267 53.74 -9.76 -81.33
N THR A 268 52.54 -9.28 -81.65
CA THR A 268 52.09 -9.07 -83.04
C THR A 268 52.95 -8.02 -83.76
N THR A 269 53.34 -6.95 -83.09
CA THR A 269 54.25 -5.94 -83.68
C THR A 269 55.63 -6.52 -83.97
N LEU A 270 56.17 -7.35 -83.07
CA LEU A 270 57.44 -8.07 -83.31
C LEU A 270 57.35 -8.98 -84.55
N PHE A 271 56.27 -9.72 -84.72
CA PHE A 271 56.06 -10.57 -85.91
C PHE A 271 55.89 -9.74 -87.19
N LYS A 272 55.17 -8.61 -87.16
CA LYS A 272 55.05 -7.68 -88.31
C LYS A 272 56.40 -7.10 -88.73
N THR A 273 57.29 -6.80 -87.79
CA THR A 273 58.65 -6.36 -88.11
C THR A 273 59.46 -7.47 -88.79
N SER A 274 59.31 -8.71 -88.32
CA SER A 274 59.94 -9.89 -88.94
C SER A 274 59.40 -10.15 -90.36
N GLU A 275 58.10 -9.99 -90.58
CA GLU A 275 57.43 -10.13 -91.88
C GLU A 275 57.96 -9.10 -92.89
N ARG A 276 58.04 -7.82 -92.49
CA ARG A 276 58.62 -6.75 -93.35
C ARG A 276 60.05 -7.05 -93.76
N HIS A 277 60.87 -7.59 -92.86
CA HIS A 277 62.25 -7.95 -93.17
C HIS A 277 62.33 -9.08 -94.21
N LEU A 278 61.44 -10.09 -94.11
CA LEU A 278 61.29 -11.12 -95.14
C LEU A 278 60.84 -10.56 -96.49
N GLU A 279 59.85 -9.66 -96.49
CA GLU A 279 59.37 -9.01 -97.71
C GLU A 279 60.48 -8.22 -98.41
N GLU A 280 61.34 -7.52 -97.67
CA GLU A 280 62.49 -6.81 -98.23
C GLU A 280 63.48 -7.76 -98.91
N ILE A 281 63.78 -8.91 -98.27
CA ILE A 281 64.63 -9.95 -98.85
C ILE A 281 64.00 -10.49 -100.14
N ILE A 282 62.70 -10.80 -100.13
CA ILE A 282 61.94 -11.29 -101.29
C ILE A 282 61.95 -10.27 -102.43
N ASN A 283 61.68 -8.99 -102.13
CA ASN A 283 61.62 -7.92 -103.12
C ASN A 283 62.97 -7.72 -103.83
N LYS A 284 64.09 -7.73 -103.10
CA LYS A 284 65.42 -7.63 -103.72
C LYS A 284 65.81 -8.88 -104.52
N ASN A 285 65.24 -10.03 -104.18
CA ASN A 285 65.47 -11.27 -104.94
C ASN A 285 64.67 -11.33 -106.26
N LYS A 286 63.59 -10.53 -106.38
CA LYS A 286 62.65 -10.55 -107.51
C LYS A 286 63.32 -10.27 -108.88
N PHE A 287 64.34 -9.41 -108.89
CA PHE A 287 65.13 -9.13 -110.10
C PHE A 287 65.84 -10.38 -110.64
N PHE A 288 66.25 -11.31 -109.77
CA PHE A 288 66.95 -12.53 -110.14
C PHE A 288 66.01 -13.67 -110.52
N THR A 289 64.73 -13.55 -110.17
CA THR A 289 63.68 -14.51 -110.55
C THR A 289 63.03 -14.21 -111.91
N SER A 290 63.25 -13.02 -112.48
CA SER A 290 62.64 -12.60 -113.75
C SER A 290 63.59 -12.80 -114.94
N GLY A 291 63.53 -14.01 -115.52
CA GLY A 291 64.49 -14.51 -116.50
C GLY A 291 64.65 -13.68 -117.79
N ASP A 292 63.63 -12.95 -118.22
CA ASP A 292 63.68 -12.19 -119.48
C ASP A 292 64.55 -10.92 -119.38
N SER A 293 64.71 -10.35 -118.19
CA SER A 293 65.57 -9.19 -117.94
C SER A 293 67.08 -9.53 -117.88
N LEU A 294 67.39 -10.80 -117.64
CA LEU A 294 68.76 -11.31 -117.49
C LEU A 294 69.31 -11.85 -118.82
N LYS A 295 68.45 -12.40 -119.70
CA LYS A 295 68.84 -12.94 -121.02
C LYS A 295 69.42 -11.89 -121.98
N SER A 296 69.10 -10.61 -121.81
CA SER A 296 69.54 -9.51 -122.68
C SER A 296 70.92 -8.95 -122.34
N ARG A 297 71.61 -9.47 -121.32
CA ARG A 297 72.90 -8.98 -120.84
C ARG A 297 74.03 -9.95 -121.14
N VAL A 298 75.25 -9.44 -121.29
CA VAL A 298 76.45 -10.25 -121.52
C VAL A 298 76.76 -11.06 -120.26
N PHE A 299 76.89 -12.39 -120.40
CA PHE A 299 77.04 -13.33 -119.28
C PHE A 299 78.11 -12.92 -118.25
N LYS A 300 79.25 -12.42 -118.74
CA LYS A 300 80.38 -11.97 -117.91
C LYS A 300 80.03 -10.81 -116.96
N ASP A 301 79.07 -9.96 -117.31
CA ASP A 301 78.62 -8.83 -116.49
C ASP A 301 77.55 -9.23 -115.45
N ILE A 302 76.98 -10.43 -115.58
CA ILE A 302 75.91 -10.93 -114.69
C ILE A 302 76.50 -11.78 -113.56
N ILE A 303 77.59 -12.52 -113.79
CA ILE A 303 78.22 -13.40 -112.77
C ILE A 303 78.50 -12.65 -111.46
N PRO A 304 79.18 -11.48 -111.45
CA PRO A 304 79.45 -10.77 -110.20
C PRO A 304 78.16 -10.32 -109.49
N ARG A 305 77.08 -10.08 -110.24
CA ARG A 305 75.78 -9.72 -109.66
C ARG A 305 75.09 -10.91 -109.00
N PHE A 306 75.18 -12.11 -109.58
CA PHE A 306 74.70 -13.33 -108.93
C PHE A 306 75.52 -13.67 -107.68
N GLU A 307 76.85 -13.59 -107.75
CA GLU A 307 77.72 -13.84 -106.60
C GLU A 307 77.47 -12.85 -105.46
N ASN A 308 77.36 -11.56 -105.76
CA ASN A 308 76.98 -10.55 -104.78
C ASN A 308 75.57 -10.76 -104.22
N GLN A 309 74.62 -11.25 -105.03
CA GLN A 309 73.28 -11.58 -104.55
C GLN A 309 73.27 -12.82 -103.65
N PHE A 310 74.07 -13.84 -103.97
CA PHE A 310 74.23 -15.01 -103.09
C PHE A 310 74.86 -14.61 -101.75
N LEU A 311 75.85 -13.72 -101.76
CA LEU A 311 76.43 -13.13 -100.54
C LEU A 311 75.40 -12.31 -99.76
N TYR A 312 74.59 -11.49 -100.44
CA TYR A 312 73.49 -10.73 -99.83
C TYR A 312 72.45 -11.63 -99.17
N LEU A 313 71.95 -12.66 -99.87
CA LEU A 313 70.98 -13.60 -99.33
C LEU A 313 71.54 -14.40 -98.14
N LYS A 314 72.84 -14.73 -98.18
CA LYS A 314 73.51 -15.43 -97.07
C LYS A 314 73.65 -14.53 -95.84
N ASP A 315 74.00 -13.26 -96.03
CA ASP A 315 74.15 -12.29 -94.93
C ASP A 315 72.79 -11.91 -94.32
N GLU A 316 71.80 -11.58 -95.15
CA GLU A 316 70.45 -11.27 -94.69
C GLU A 316 69.72 -12.49 -94.12
N GLY A 317 69.94 -13.68 -94.68
CA GLY A 317 69.42 -14.92 -94.11
C GLY A 317 69.97 -15.17 -92.70
N LYS A 318 71.25 -14.89 -92.46
CA LYS A 318 71.86 -14.98 -91.12
C LYS A 318 71.31 -13.91 -90.16
N LYS A 319 71.14 -12.67 -90.63
CA LYS A 319 70.51 -11.58 -89.84
C LYS A 319 69.07 -11.91 -89.48
N PHE A 320 68.31 -12.49 -90.41
CA PHE A 320 66.94 -12.93 -90.19
C PHE A 320 66.85 -14.05 -89.14
N LEU A 321 67.73 -15.06 -89.21
CA LEU A 321 67.78 -16.13 -88.21
C LEU A 321 68.11 -15.59 -86.81
N ASN A 322 69.09 -14.68 -86.70
CA ASN A 322 69.42 -14.01 -85.44
C ASN A 322 68.24 -13.17 -84.91
N SER A 323 67.49 -12.51 -85.81
CA SER A 323 66.27 -11.77 -85.45
C SER A 323 65.18 -12.68 -84.90
N LEU A 324 65.00 -13.87 -85.50
CA LEU A 324 64.07 -14.90 -85.03
C LEU A 324 64.43 -15.45 -83.65
N GLU A 325 65.71 -15.70 -83.38
CA GLU A 325 66.17 -16.13 -82.05
C GLU A 325 65.88 -15.06 -80.98
N ASN A 326 66.16 -13.79 -81.29
CA ASN A 326 65.85 -12.66 -80.41
C ASN A 326 64.33 -12.51 -80.21
N LEU A 327 63.53 -12.73 -81.26
CA LEU A 327 62.06 -12.71 -81.19
C LEU A 327 61.54 -13.84 -80.30
N ASN A 328 62.13 -15.04 -80.38
CA ASN A 328 61.79 -16.17 -79.53
C ASN A 328 62.15 -15.91 -78.04
N GLN A 329 63.30 -15.29 -77.77
CA GLN A 329 63.66 -14.86 -76.42
C GLN A 329 62.65 -13.84 -75.87
N LYS A 330 62.32 -12.79 -76.64
CA LYS A 330 61.32 -11.79 -76.25
C LYS A 330 59.92 -12.39 -76.06
N PHE A 331 59.55 -13.38 -76.86
CA PHE A 331 58.29 -14.11 -76.69
C PHE A 331 58.24 -14.86 -75.35
N ASN A 332 59.32 -15.54 -74.96
CA ASN A 332 59.39 -16.24 -73.68
C ASN A 332 59.33 -15.27 -72.50
N GLU A 333 60.03 -14.13 -72.56
CA GLU A 333 59.92 -13.06 -71.54
C GLU A 333 58.49 -12.53 -71.42
N MET A 334 57.81 -12.31 -72.55
CA MET A 334 56.42 -11.86 -72.58
C MET A 334 55.43 -12.91 -72.07
N LYS A 335 55.71 -14.20 -72.30
CA LYS A 335 54.94 -15.33 -71.77
C LYS A 335 55.01 -15.40 -70.25
N GLU A 336 56.20 -15.23 -69.67
CA GLU A 336 56.38 -15.18 -68.20
C GLU A 336 55.68 -13.96 -67.57
N ARG A 337 55.73 -12.79 -68.23
CA ARG A 337 54.95 -11.62 -67.81
C ARG A 337 53.44 -11.90 -67.78
N GLY A 338 52.93 -12.69 -68.72
CA GLY A 338 51.53 -13.12 -68.73
C GLY A 338 51.12 -13.91 -67.48
N VAL A 339 52.01 -14.77 -66.98
CA VAL A 339 51.80 -15.54 -65.74
C VAL A 339 51.86 -14.63 -64.51
N HIS A 340 52.79 -13.66 -64.49
CA HIS A 340 52.87 -12.68 -63.40
C HIS A 340 51.59 -11.84 -63.24
N ILE A 341 50.95 -11.45 -64.35
CA ILE A 341 49.67 -10.72 -64.32
C ILE A 341 48.57 -11.54 -63.63
N ASP A 342 48.52 -12.85 -63.87
CA ASP A 342 47.54 -13.73 -63.22
C ASP A 342 47.78 -13.89 -61.71
N ILE A 343 49.05 -13.97 -61.30
CA ILE A 343 49.43 -14.02 -59.89
C ILE A 343 49.08 -12.70 -59.20
N GLU A 344 49.40 -11.56 -59.83
CA GLU A 344 49.11 -10.23 -59.30
C GLU A 344 47.60 -9.96 -59.19
N ALA A 345 46.81 -10.41 -60.18
CA ALA A 345 45.36 -10.33 -60.14
C ALA A 345 44.76 -11.10 -58.95
N ARG A 346 45.24 -12.32 -58.69
CA ARG A 346 44.80 -13.12 -57.52
C ARG A 346 45.17 -12.45 -56.20
N GLN A 347 46.39 -11.94 -56.08
CA GLN A 347 46.84 -11.26 -54.86
C GLN A 347 46.03 -9.99 -54.58
N LYS A 348 45.76 -9.17 -55.60
CA LYS A 348 44.90 -7.98 -55.45
C LYS A 348 43.49 -8.35 -54.97
N LEU A 349 42.92 -9.42 -55.51
CA LEU A 349 41.60 -9.88 -55.11
C LEU A 349 41.57 -10.36 -53.64
N GLU A 350 42.58 -11.13 -53.25
CA GLU A 350 42.68 -11.70 -51.90
C GLU A 350 42.87 -10.60 -50.85
N GLN A 351 43.72 -9.61 -51.13
CA GLN A 351 43.88 -8.42 -50.27
C GLN A 351 42.58 -7.62 -50.11
N ILE A 352 41.79 -7.47 -51.19
CA ILE A 352 40.50 -6.78 -51.13
C ILE A 352 39.52 -7.57 -50.27
N LYS A 353 39.41 -8.90 -50.48
CA LYS A 353 38.55 -9.78 -49.67
C LYS A 353 38.91 -9.74 -48.19
N ASP A 354 40.18 -9.83 -47.86
CA ASP A 354 40.66 -9.76 -46.48
C ASP A 354 40.33 -8.41 -45.84
N SER A 355 40.57 -7.31 -46.55
CA SER A 355 40.25 -5.97 -46.06
C SER A 355 38.75 -5.75 -45.81
N LEU A 356 37.88 -6.29 -46.67
CA LEU A 356 36.43 -6.22 -46.50
C LEU A 356 35.95 -7.11 -45.35
N SER A 357 36.54 -8.30 -45.19
CA SER A 357 36.22 -9.22 -44.11
C SER A 357 36.61 -8.67 -42.73
N LEU A 358 37.76 -8.01 -42.62
CA LEU A 358 38.22 -7.31 -41.41
C LEU A 358 37.24 -6.20 -41.02
N LYS A 359 36.86 -5.36 -41.99
CA LYS A 359 35.87 -4.30 -41.74
C LYS A 359 34.50 -4.84 -41.30
N LEU A 360 34.07 -5.98 -41.84
CA LEU A 360 32.82 -6.63 -41.45
C LEU A 360 32.90 -7.21 -40.02
N LYS A 361 34.04 -7.82 -39.65
CA LYS A 361 34.28 -8.28 -38.28
C LYS A 361 34.30 -7.12 -37.27
N ASP A 362 35.00 -6.04 -37.58
CA ASP A 362 35.05 -4.86 -36.71
C ASP A 362 33.66 -4.21 -36.54
N ARG A 363 32.88 -4.12 -37.62
CA ARG A 363 31.48 -3.67 -37.57
C ARG A 363 30.65 -4.56 -36.63
N ASN A 364 30.71 -5.88 -36.80
CA ASN A 364 29.91 -6.81 -35.99
C ASN A 364 30.27 -6.72 -34.51
N LYS A 365 31.56 -6.54 -34.20
CA LYS A 365 32.02 -6.35 -32.82
C LYS A 365 31.45 -5.05 -32.22
N GLN A 366 31.57 -3.93 -32.94
CA GLN A 366 31.01 -2.65 -32.49
C GLN A 366 29.48 -2.72 -32.31
N LEU A 367 28.78 -3.44 -33.18
CA LEU A 367 27.33 -3.59 -33.11
C LEU A 367 26.93 -4.39 -31.88
N SER A 368 27.64 -5.49 -31.58
CA SER A 368 27.44 -6.29 -30.37
C SER A 368 27.74 -5.50 -29.08
N GLU A 369 28.79 -4.68 -29.07
CA GLU A 369 29.12 -3.81 -27.92
C GLU A 369 28.00 -2.78 -27.67
N VAL A 370 27.51 -2.11 -28.72
CA VAL A 370 26.43 -1.12 -28.62
C VAL A 370 25.11 -1.77 -28.19
N GLU A 371 24.80 -2.97 -28.66
CA GLU A 371 23.61 -3.72 -28.23
C GLU A 371 23.70 -4.14 -26.75
N SER A 372 24.86 -4.63 -26.31
CA SER A 372 25.08 -4.98 -24.90
C SER A 372 24.99 -3.76 -23.98
N GLU A 373 25.56 -2.62 -24.35
CA GLU A 373 25.45 -1.38 -23.58
C GLU A 373 24.00 -0.89 -23.50
N LYS A 374 23.26 -0.96 -24.61
CA LYS A 374 21.85 -0.61 -24.67
C LYS A 374 21.04 -1.46 -23.69
N GLU A 375 21.21 -2.79 -23.71
CA GLU A 375 20.48 -3.70 -22.83
C GLU A 375 20.80 -3.43 -21.35
N ALA A 376 22.08 -3.23 -21.01
CA ALA A 376 22.49 -2.95 -19.65
C ALA A 376 21.87 -1.66 -19.09
N GLN A 377 21.93 -0.55 -19.84
CA GLN A 377 21.39 0.73 -19.39
C GLN A 377 19.86 0.76 -19.32
N ILE A 378 19.18 0.11 -20.28
CA ILE A 378 17.72 -0.04 -20.24
C ILE A 378 17.33 -0.87 -19.02
N SER A 379 18.02 -1.99 -18.76
CA SER A 379 17.75 -2.83 -17.60
C SER A 379 17.95 -2.09 -16.27
N GLU A 380 18.92 -1.19 -16.18
CA GLU A 380 19.15 -0.37 -14.98
C GLU A 380 17.98 0.62 -14.76
N LEU A 381 17.55 1.32 -15.82
CA LEU A 381 16.41 2.25 -15.75
C LEU A 381 15.08 1.54 -15.45
N ASP A 382 14.84 0.37 -16.04
CA ASP A 382 13.65 -0.43 -15.76
C ASP A 382 13.63 -0.97 -14.32
N ASN A 383 14.79 -1.39 -13.79
CA ASN A 383 14.92 -1.79 -12.39
C ASN A 383 14.63 -0.61 -11.44
N LEU A 384 15.19 0.57 -11.72
CA LEU A 384 14.90 1.79 -10.94
C LEU A 384 13.41 2.13 -10.96
N LYS A 385 12.76 2.02 -12.12
CA LYS A 385 11.32 2.24 -12.28
C LYS A 385 10.51 1.24 -11.45
N SER A 386 10.80 -0.05 -11.56
CA SER A 386 10.12 -1.10 -10.78
C SER A 386 10.25 -0.87 -9.29
N GLN A 387 11.46 -0.53 -8.79
CA GLN A 387 11.67 -0.25 -7.38
C GLN A 387 10.86 0.96 -6.87
N ILE A 388 10.74 2.02 -7.68
CA ILE A 388 9.90 3.18 -7.34
C ILE A 388 8.43 2.79 -7.28
N GLU A 389 7.95 2.00 -8.25
CA GLU A 389 6.57 1.52 -8.29
C GLU A 389 6.23 0.63 -7.08
N ASP A 390 7.12 -0.28 -6.71
CA ASP A 390 6.98 -1.17 -5.55
C ASP A 390 6.94 -0.38 -4.23
N LEU A 391 7.85 0.57 -4.05
CA LEU A 391 7.88 1.43 -2.87
C LEU A 391 6.61 2.30 -2.78
N MET A 392 6.13 2.82 -3.91
CA MET A 392 4.89 3.57 -3.97
C MET A 392 3.67 2.70 -3.65
N ALA A 393 3.64 1.46 -4.13
CA ALA A 393 2.59 0.50 -3.78
C ALA A 393 2.57 0.21 -2.28
N ASN A 394 3.76 0.05 -1.67
CA ASN A 394 3.88 -0.13 -0.22
C ASN A 394 3.37 1.09 0.55
N ILE A 395 3.76 2.30 0.15
CA ILE A 395 3.26 3.57 0.73
C ILE A 395 1.73 3.64 0.66
N LYS A 396 1.15 3.37 -0.52
CA LYS A 396 -0.31 3.38 -0.72
C LYS A 396 -1.01 2.39 0.21
N ARG A 397 -0.45 1.19 0.37
CA ARG A 397 -0.99 0.14 1.26
C ARG A 397 -0.93 0.58 2.72
N THR A 398 0.21 1.07 3.20
CA THR A 398 0.38 1.55 4.58
C THR A 398 -0.61 2.67 4.90
N ILE A 399 -0.71 3.68 4.02
CA ILE A 399 -1.62 4.79 4.22
C ILE A 399 -3.09 4.35 4.19
N LYS A 400 -3.47 3.44 3.27
CA LYS A 400 -4.83 2.89 3.21
C LYS A 400 -5.20 2.16 4.50
N ASN A 401 -4.27 1.38 5.06
CA ASN A 401 -4.48 0.68 6.33
C ASN A 401 -4.66 1.68 7.50
N LYS A 402 -3.81 2.71 7.59
CA LYS A 402 -3.94 3.76 8.63
C LYS A 402 -5.26 4.53 8.50
N ARG A 403 -5.63 4.94 7.29
CA ARG A 403 -6.93 5.57 7.00
C ARG A 403 -8.10 4.71 7.48
N ASN A 404 -8.10 3.43 7.13
CA ASN A 404 -9.17 2.52 7.53
C ASN A 404 -9.22 2.33 9.04
N THR A 405 -8.07 2.30 9.70
CA THR A 405 -7.96 2.22 11.16
C THR A 405 -8.61 3.43 11.83
N CYS A 406 -8.29 4.66 11.39
CA CYS A 406 -8.94 5.88 11.91
C CYS A 406 -10.46 5.88 11.74
N LEU A 407 -10.97 5.38 10.59
CA LEU A 407 -12.42 5.29 10.36
C LEU A 407 -13.08 4.23 11.24
N GLN A 408 -12.42 3.09 11.44
CA GLN A 408 -12.89 2.04 12.35
C GLN A 408 -12.89 2.50 13.80
N GLU A 409 -11.87 3.24 14.24
CA GLU A 409 -11.82 3.86 15.57
C GLU A 409 -13.01 4.82 15.78
N ALA A 410 -13.28 5.69 14.80
CA ALA A 410 -14.41 6.60 14.83
C ALA A 410 -15.76 5.87 14.89
N GLN A 411 -15.91 4.79 14.10
CA GLN A 411 -17.11 3.96 14.11
C GLN A 411 -17.30 3.24 15.44
N LYS A 412 -16.23 2.62 15.98
CA LYS A 412 -16.24 1.99 17.30
C LYS A 412 -16.64 2.97 18.38
N LEU A 413 -16.13 4.19 18.38
CA LEU A 413 -16.53 5.20 19.37
C LEU A 413 -18.01 5.61 19.18
N THR A 414 -18.50 5.67 17.93
CA THR A 414 -19.91 5.92 17.64
C THR A 414 -20.84 4.81 18.19
N GLU A 415 -20.38 3.57 18.30
CA GLU A 415 -21.14 2.47 18.94
C GLU A 415 -21.38 2.68 20.45
N TRP A 416 -20.68 3.64 21.08
CA TRP A 416 -20.94 4.07 22.46
C TRP A 416 -22.09 5.10 22.56
N SER A 417 -22.79 5.34 21.46
CA SER A 417 -23.99 6.18 21.41
C SER A 417 -25.20 5.40 20.94
N LEU A 418 -26.39 5.86 21.33
CA LEU A 418 -27.68 5.37 20.88
C LEU A 418 -28.11 6.16 19.66
N ASN A 419 -28.63 5.48 18.65
CA ASN A 419 -29.30 6.16 17.55
C ASN A 419 -30.62 6.76 18.03
N ASP A 420 -30.88 7.99 17.60
CA ASP A 420 -32.14 8.65 17.88
C ASP A 420 -33.26 7.85 17.22
N ASN A 421 -34.17 7.33 18.05
CA ASN A 421 -35.43 6.77 17.59
C ASN A 421 -36.56 7.77 17.85
N GLN A 422 -37.79 7.43 17.45
CA GLN A 422 -38.96 8.29 17.68
C GLN A 422 -39.42 8.37 19.15
N SER A 423 -38.62 7.90 20.13
CA SER A 423 -39.00 8.01 21.54
C SER A 423 -38.89 9.45 22.04
N ASP A 424 -39.84 9.84 22.89
CA ASP A 424 -39.86 11.17 23.51
C ASP A 424 -38.59 11.47 24.33
N LEU A 425 -37.85 10.43 24.74
CA LEU A 425 -36.58 10.57 25.45
C LEU A 425 -35.51 11.29 24.63
N PHE A 426 -35.45 11.06 23.32
CA PHE A 426 -34.46 11.68 22.41
C PHE A 426 -34.97 12.96 21.75
N SER A 427 -36.19 13.39 22.08
CA SER A 427 -36.75 14.65 21.58
C SER A 427 -36.04 15.89 22.13
N ARG A 428 -35.30 15.74 23.23
CA ARG A 428 -34.59 16.82 23.93
C ARG A 428 -33.08 16.57 23.86
N PRO A 429 -32.26 17.62 23.67
CA PRO A 429 -30.82 17.48 23.52
C PRO A 429 -30.12 17.02 24.81
N ILE A 430 -30.74 17.25 25.97
CA ILE A 430 -30.24 16.84 27.28
C ILE A 430 -31.42 16.39 28.12
N GLN A 431 -31.35 15.20 28.71
CA GLN A 431 -32.40 14.66 29.56
C GLN A 431 -31.81 13.76 30.66
N TRP A 432 -32.16 14.05 31.92
CA TRP A 432 -31.88 13.15 33.03
C TRP A 432 -32.86 11.98 33.03
N ILE A 433 -32.33 10.78 33.21
CA ILE A 433 -33.02 9.50 33.40
C ILE A 433 -32.54 8.94 34.73
N TYR A 434 -33.46 8.45 35.54
CA TYR A 434 -33.12 7.90 36.85
C TYR A 434 -33.39 6.40 36.88
N MET A 435 -32.35 5.64 37.21
CA MET A 435 -32.46 4.20 37.41
C MET A 435 -32.72 3.94 38.90
N PRO A 436 -33.87 3.36 39.27
CA PRO A 436 -34.15 3.04 40.66
C PRO A 436 -33.30 1.85 41.11
N ILE A 437 -32.84 1.91 42.35
CA ILE A 437 -32.11 0.83 43.02
C ILE A 437 -32.59 0.72 44.47
N TYR A 438 -32.43 -0.45 45.07
CA TYR A 438 -32.53 -0.59 46.51
C TYR A 438 -31.15 -0.89 47.08
N ALA A 439 -30.78 -0.16 48.13
CA ALA A 439 -29.53 -0.34 48.83
C ALA A 439 -29.81 -0.56 50.32
N MET A 440 -28.99 -1.42 50.93
CA MET A 440 -29.05 -1.77 52.32
C MET A 440 -27.64 -1.86 52.90
N PHE A 441 -27.41 -1.17 54.01
CA PHE A 441 -26.17 -1.29 54.79
C PHE A 441 -26.39 -2.25 55.93
N ILE A 442 -25.48 -3.22 56.05
CA ILE A 442 -25.55 -4.33 56.98
C ILE A 442 -24.27 -4.37 57.79
N GLU A 443 -24.41 -4.49 59.10
CA GLU A 443 -23.31 -4.71 60.04
C GLU A 443 -23.18 -6.21 60.33
N ASP A 444 -21.96 -6.72 60.24
CA ASP A 444 -21.61 -8.02 60.85
C ASP A 444 -21.29 -7.80 62.33
N GLU A 445 -22.18 -8.24 63.24
CA GLU A 445 -21.98 -8.04 64.68
C GLU A 445 -20.71 -8.76 65.19
N ASP A 446 -20.30 -9.86 64.54
CA ASP A 446 -19.13 -10.63 64.95
C ASP A 446 -17.81 -9.95 64.54
N LYS A 447 -17.81 -9.24 63.42
CA LYS A 447 -16.60 -8.61 62.84
C LYS A 447 -16.56 -7.09 63.02
N MET A 448 -17.69 -6.47 63.40
CA MET A 448 -17.90 -5.02 63.38
C MET A 448 -17.58 -4.40 62.00
N GLU A 449 -17.82 -5.17 60.93
CA GLU A 449 -17.61 -4.73 59.55
C GLU A 449 -18.96 -4.40 58.91
N GLU A 450 -19.07 -3.21 58.34
CA GLU A 450 -20.23 -2.76 57.59
C GLU A 450 -20.01 -2.92 56.09
N TYR A 451 -20.98 -3.52 55.41
CA TYR A 451 -20.97 -3.66 53.95
C TYR A 451 -22.31 -3.28 53.34
N MET A 452 -22.28 -2.93 52.06
CA MET A 452 -23.48 -2.60 51.30
C MET A 452 -23.96 -3.80 50.48
N ASN A 453 -25.27 -4.06 50.49
CA ASN A 453 -25.94 -4.89 49.52
C ASN A 453 -26.87 -4.03 48.66
N ILE A 454 -26.81 -4.23 47.35
CA ILE A 454 -27.56 -3.47 46.35
C ILE A 454 -28.31 -4.40 45.41
N ILE A 455 -29.51 -3.97 44.99
CA ILE A 455 -30.30 -4.61 43.95
C ILE A 455 -30.57 -3.60 42.84
N PHE A 456 -30.26 -4.05 41.63
CA PHE A 456 -30.52 -3.32 40.40
C PHE A 456 -31.86 -3.75 39.78
N PRO A 457 -32.37 -2.98 38.81
CA PRO A 457 -33.51 -3.42 38.04
C PRO A 457 -33.33 -4.83 37.47
N GLY A 458 -34.43 -5.56 37.29
CA GLY A 458 -34.37 -6.94 36.83
C GLY A 458 -35.70 -7.52 36.37
N TYR A 459 -35.64 -8.71 35.80
CA TYR A 459 -36.80 -9.47 35.39
C TYR A 459 -37.42 -10.24 36.56
N ILE A 460 -38.75 -10.21 36.65
CA ILE A 460 -39.52 -11.12 37.49
C ILE A 460 -39.88 -12.35 36.67
N LEU A 461 -39.59 -13.52 37.23
CA LEU A 461 -39.96 -14.82 36.68
C LEU A 461 -41.23 -15.34 37.37
N ASN A 462 -41.98 -16.20 36.67
CA ASN A 462 -43.14 -16.89 37.24
C ASN A 462 -42.73 -18.16 38.03
N ASP A 463 -41.44 -18.29 38.35
CA ASP A 463 -40.90 -19.40 39.13
C ASP A 463 -40.76 -18.96 40.61
N PRO A 464 -41.53 -19.55 41.54
CA PRO A 464 -41.44 -19.23 42.97
C PRO A 464 -40.06 -19.53 43.59
N ASP A 465 -39.26 -20.41 43.00
CA ASP A 465 -37.94 -20.75 43.52
C ASP A 465 -36.84 -19.82 42.96
N ALA A 466 -37.13 -19.11 41.87
CA ALA A 466 -36.21 -18.19 41.20
C ALA A 466 -36.94 -16.92 40.70
N ILE A 467 -37.57 -16.17 41.61
CA ILE A 467 -38.48 -15.05 41.25
C ILE A 467 -37.78 -13.89 40.52
N TYR A 468 -36.46 -13.75 40.63
CA TYR A 468 -35.71 -12.61 40.11
C TYR A 468 -34.52 -13.05 39.25
N GLU A 469 -34.36 -12.41 38.09
CA GLU A 469 -33.24 -12.54 37.18
C GLU A 469 -32.71 -11.13 36.83
N ASN A 470 -31.39 -10.93 36.79
CA ASN A 470 -30.84 -9.66 36.31
C ASN A 470 -31.15 -9.47 34.81
N ILE A 471 -31.24 -8.22 34.34
CA ILE A 471 -31.51 -7.95 32.90
C ILE A 471 -30.43 -8.53 31.98
N SER A 472 -29.19 -8.54 32.47
CA SER A 472 -28.01 -9.06 31.77
C SER A 472 -26.83 -9.24 32.71
N ASP A 473 -25.80 -9.94 32.24
CA ASP A 473 -24.51 -10.07 32.93
C ASP A 473 -23.81 -8.71 33.16
N ALA A 474 -24.16 -7.70 32.37
CA ALA A 474 -23.64 -6.34 32.53
C ALA A 474 -24.09 -5.72 33.87
N PHE A 475 -25.32 -6.01 34.32
CA PHE A 475 -25.84 -5.56 35.61
C PHE A 475 -25.20 -6.32 36.79
N ILE A 476 -24.90 -7.61 36.62
CA ILE A 476 -24.14 -8.38 37.60
C ILE A 476 -22.73 -7.80 37.75
N SER A 477 -22.09 -7.49 36.62
CA SER A 477 -20.77 -6.86 36.58
C SER A 477 -20.79 -5.48 37.25
N LEU A 478 -21.83 -4.67 36.98
CA LEU A 478 -22.01 -3.37 37.64
C LEU A 478 -22.15 -3.53 39.16
N LYS A 479 -22.94 -4.49 39.63
CA LYS A 479 -23.07 -4.76 41.07
C LYS A 479 -21.74 -5.06 41.73
N ASN A 480 -20.91 -5.90 41.11
CA ASN A 480 -19.59 -6.23 41.63
C ASN A 480 -18.66 -5.01 41.66
N ILE A 481 -18.64 -4.21 40.58
CA ILE A 481 -17.84 -2.97 40.50
C ILE A 481 -18.28 -1.97 41.56
N VAL A 482 -19.59 -1.82 41.79
CA VAL A 482 -20.13 -0.89 42.78
C VAL A 482 -19.74 -1.32 44.18
N ASN A 483 -19.91 -2.61 44.52
CA ASN A 483 -19.52 -3.12 45.82
C ASN A 483 -18.02 -2.91 46.07
N GLU A 484 -17.16 -3.20 45.09
CA GLU A 484 -15.72 -2.94 45.18
C GLU A 484 -15.40 -1.45 45.35
N ARG A 485 -16.06 -0.58 44.59
CA ARG A 485 -15.84 0.88 44.68
C ARG A 485 -16.35 1.47 45.98
N VAL A 486 -17.45 0.97 46.54
CA VAL A 486 -17.94 1.43 47.84
C VAL A 486 -16.96 1.06 48.95
N GLU A 487 -16.28 -0.07 48.88
CA GLU A 487 -15.24 -0.41 49.86
C GLU A 487 -13.93 0.40 49.65
N THR A 488 -13.58 0.71 48.40
CA THR A 488 -12.28 1.33 48.09
C THR A 488 -12.31 2.85 47.95
N ASN A 489 -13.48 3.46 47.71
CA ASN A 489 -13.64 4.89 47.47
C ASN A 489 -14.60 5.50 48.51
N MET A 490 -14.03 6.14 49.53
CA MET A 490 -14.76 6.77 50.63
C MET A 490 -15.78 7.80 50.16
N ALA A 491 -15.51 8.59 49.11
CA ALA A 491 -16.48 9.56 48.61
C ALA A 491 -17.72 8.89 48.02
N MET A 492 -17.53 7.77 47.32
CA MET A 492 -18.63 6.97 46.80
C MET A 492 -19.41 6.30 47.92
N ARG A 493 -18.72 5.70 48.90
CA ARG A 493 -19.33 5.12 50.11
C ARG A 493 -20.23 6.11 50.83
N SER A 494 -19.68 7.28 51.16
CA SER A 494 -20.42 8.33 51.85
C SER A 494 -21.66 8.79 51.07
N ASN A 495 -21.58 8.88 49.73
CA ASN A 495 -22.75 9.23 48.90
C ASN A 495 -23.90 8.22 49.09
N PHE A 496 -23.58 6.91 49.07
CA PHE A 496 -24.58 5.86 49.32
C PHE A 496 -25.08 5.86 50.76
N GLU A 497 -24.21 5.97 51.76
CA GLU A 497 -24.58 6.00 53.19
C GLU A 497 -25.50 7.19 53.50
N PHE A 498 -25.08 8.42 53.19
CA PHE A 498 -25.89 9.62 53.43
C PHE A 498 -27.22 9.57 52.70
N SER A 499 -27.23 9.04 51.46
CA SER A 499 -28.48 8.89 50.69
C SER A 499 -29.43 7.86 51.31
N CYS A 500 -28.90 6.75 51.85
CA CYS A 500 -29.69 5.74 52.55
C CYS A 500 -30.22 6.26 53.89
N GLU A 501 -29.42 7.01 54.64
CA GLU A 501 -29.83 7.59 55.93
C GLU A 501 -30.94 8.64 55.78
N ARG A 502 -30.85 9.49 54.75
CA ARG A 502 -31.77 10.61 54.51
C ARG A 502 -33.21 10.15 54.32
N LYS A 503 -33.44 9.04 53.63
CA LYS A 503 -34.74 8.37 53.51
C LYS A 503 -34.63 6.90 53.91
N ASN A 504 -34.22 6.67 55.14
CA ASN A 504 -34.15 5.32 55.67
C ASN A 504 -35.57 4.79 55.90
N ILE A 505 -35.94 3.78 55.11
CA ILE A 505 -37.25 3.11 55.16
C ILE A 505 -37.44 2.39 56.50
N ILE A 506 -36.37 1.98 57.19
CA ILE A 506 -36.42 1.36 58.53
C ILE A 506 -37.07 2.29 59.56
N LYS A 507 -36.85 3.60 59.42
CA LYS A 507 -37.40 4.61 60.33
C LYS A 507 -38.90 4.88 60.07
N ASP A 508 -39.49 4.31 59.01
CA ASP A 508 -40.93 4.42 58.74
C ASP A 508 -41.73 3.55 59.74
N PRO A 509 -42.54 4.15 60.64
CA PRO A 509 -43.32 3.38 61.63
C PRO A 509 -44.34 2.43 60.99
N ASN A 510 -44.68 2.62 59.71
CA ASN A 510 -45.60 1.77 58.97
C ASN A 510 -44.89 0.69 58.14
N LEU A 511 -43.56 0.56 58.19
CA LEU A 511 -42.81 -0.38 57.36
C LEU A 511 -43.33 -1.82 57.50
N LYS A 512 -43.49 -2.32 58.74
CA LYS A 512 -43.99 -3.68 58.99
C LYS A 512 -45.36 -3.92 58.36
N LYS A 513 -46.27 -2.94 58.45
CA LYS A 513 -47.60 -3.02 57.82
C LYS A 513 -47.50 -3.00 56.28
N ARG A 514 -46.62 -2.15 55.73
CA ARG A 514 -46.40 -2.06 54.27
C ARG A 514 -45.83 -3.36 53.70
N VAL A 515 -44.87 -3.98 54.38
CA VAL A 515 -44.31 -5.28 53.98
C VAL A 515 -45.37 -6.38 54.09
N GLN A 516 -46.16 -6.41 55.16
CA GLN A 516 -47.27 -7.38 55.28
C GLN A 516 -48.31 -7.23 54.16
N LEU A 517 -48.71 -6.01 53.83
CA LEU A 517 -49.60 -5.76 52.69
C LEU A 517 -48.98 -6.17 51.35
N GLY A 518 -47.66 -6.02 51.20
CA GLY A 518 -46.93 -6.45 50.02
C GLY A 518 -46.84 -7.97 49.90
N ILE A 519 -46.65 -8.71 51.00
CA ILE A 519 -46.72 -10.18 51.02
C ILE A 519 -48.08 -10.65 50.50
N SER A 520 -49.19 -10.08 50.99
CA SER A 520 -50.53 -10.43 50.51
C SER A 520 -50.69 -10.21 49.01
N LYS A 521 -50.22 -9.06 48.50
CA LYS A 521 -50.25 -8.74 47.07
C LYS A 521 -49.36 -9.66 46.23
N LEU A 522 -48.17 -10.02 46.70
CA LEU A 522 -47.28 -10.94 45.99
C LEU A 522 -47.87 -12.36 45.94
N ARG A 523 -48.58 -12.78 47.01
CA ARG A 523 -49.32 -14.05 47.05
C ARG A 523 -50.49 -14.06 46.07
N GLU A 524 -51.31 -12.99 46.00
CA GLU A 524 -52.37 -12.83 44.99
C GLU A 524 -51.82 -12.95 43.56
N LYS A 525 -50.58 -12.49 43.36
CA LYS A 525 -49.87 -12.51 42.08
C LYS A 525 -49.16 -13.84 41.76
N MET A 526 -49.26 -14.83 42.65
CA MET A 526 -48.59 -16.14 42.56
C MET A 526 -47.06 -16.06 42.44
N LEU A 527 -46.46 -15.02 43.05
CA LEU A 527 -45.01 -14.79 43.01
C LEU A 527 -44.33 -15.14 44.33
N LEU A 528 -45.02 -15.81 45.25
CA LEU A 528 -44.54 -16.03 46.61
C LEU A 528 -44.91 -17.43 47.07
N ASN A 529 -43.92 -18.21 47.52
CA ASN A 529 -44.12 -19.51 48.19
C ASN A 529 -44.02 -19.36 49.72
N ASP A 530 -44.48 -20.35 50.47
CA ASP A 530 -44.51 -20.30 51.95
C ASP A 530 -43.11 -20.15 52.58
N ASN A 531 -42.06 -20.64 51.90
CA ASN A 531 -40.68 -20.49 52.36
C ASN A 531 -40.21 -19.03 52.29
N ILE A 532 -40.49 -18.33 51.19
CA ILE A 532 -40.16 -16.92 51.01
C ILE A 532 -40.90 -16.06 52.02
N GLU A 533 -42.18 -16.35 52.28
CA GLU A 533 -42.95 -15.62 53.28
C GLU A 533 -42.32 -15.72 54.65
N ARG A 534 -41.92 -16.95 55.03
CA ARG A 534 -41.24 -17.21 56.29
C ARG A 534 -39.94 -16.43 56.39
N ILE A 535 -39.10 -16.45 55.35
CA ILE A 535 -37.83 -15.69 55.32
C ILE A 535 -38.08 -14.19 55.50
N ILE A 536 -39.05 -13.61 54.79
CA ILE A 536 -39.40 -12.19 54.93
C ILE A 536 -39.83 -11.88 56.39
N ARG A 537 -40.69 -12.72 56.98
CA ARG A 537 -41.19 -12.52 58.34
C ARG A 537 -40.10 -12.67 59.41
N GLU A 538 -39.20 -13.64 59.24
CA GLU A 538 -38.06 -13.85 60.14
C GLU A 538 -37.10 -12.64 60.06
N ASN A 539 -36.75 -12.20 58.85
CA ASN A 539 -35.82 -11.10 58.63
C ASN A 539 -36.41 -9.71 58.98
N LEU A 540 -37.74 -9.56 59.00
CA LEU A 540 -38.39 -8.34 59.52
C LEU A 540 -38.08 -8.09 61.01
N ASN A 541 -37.65 -9.12 61.75
CA ASN A 541 -37.20 -8.96 63.13
C ASN A 541 -35.78 -8.38 63.22
N LEU A 542 -34.96 -8.42 62.15
CA LEU A 542 -33.61 -7.85 62.10
C LEU A 542 -33.62 -6.31 61.98
N ILE A 543 -34.80 -5.70 61.87
CA ILE A 543 -35.02 -4.25 61.76
C ILE A 543 -35.24 -3.62 63.15
N SER A 544 -35.28 -4.43 64.23
CA SER A 544 -35.64 -4.00 65.60
C SER A 544 -34.56 -3.19 66.30
#